data_AF-A0A1G1TC59-F1
#
_entry.id   AF-A0A1G1TC59-F1
#
_cell.length_a   1.000
_cell.length_b   1.000
_cell.length_c   1.000
_cell.angle_alpha   90.00
_cell.angle_beta   90.00
_cell.angle_gamma   90.00
#
_symmetry.space_group_name_H-M   'P 1'
#
loop_
_entity.id
_entity.type
_entity.pdbx_description
1 polymer ?
#
loop_
_entity_poly.entity_id
_entity_poly.type
_entity_poly.pdbx_seq_one_letter_code
_entity_poly.pdbx_strand_id
1 'polypeptide(L)'
;MLEPVKEYKRHFQGMTYTPQTPLNRLVDAAPAESEVARRFGVLVDSVLASAATPPRPVYSVRQLAALRAQLLLWQTNDARLQTLLLLNPALQEYGPLSTKLAAVAQMLLERLNQLQTGQTPSAAWLAGARATLDVAQAPAGQAELAIVRPARRLVGL
;
A
#
# COMPACT_ATOMS: atom_id res chain seq x y z
N MET A 1 -4.61 4.73 -3.53
CA MET A 1 -3.72 4.18 -2.49
C MET A 1 -2.95 5.27 -1.73
N LEU A 2 -2.84 6.48 -2.28
CA LEU A 2 -2.14 7.60 -1.64
C LEU A 2 -3.11 8.52 -0.91
N GLU A 3 -2.63 9.12 0.16
CA GLU A 3 -3.27 10.21 0.91
C GLU A 3 -2.20 11.26 1.24
N PRO A 4 -2.57 12.54 1.42
CA PRO A 4 -1.68 13.52 2.02
C PRO A 4 -1.28 13.08 3.44
N VAL A 5 -0.05 13.41 3.85
CA VAL A 5 0.35 13.25 5.26
C VAL A 5 -0.64 13.98 6.16
N LYS A 6 -1.06 13.30 7.24
CA LYS A 6 -2.13 13.77 8.12
C LYS A 6 -1.68 14.92 9.02
N GLU A 7 -2.69 15.62 9.53
CA GLU A 7 -2.53 16.69 10.52
C GLU A 7 -1.62 17.82 9.98
N TYR A 8 -0.90 18.50 10.86
CA TYR A 8 0.03 19.57 10.49
C TYR A 8 1.38 19.06 9.96
N LYS A 9 1.51 17.75 9.69
CA LYS A 9 2.80 17.13 9.34
C LYS A 9 3.32 17.53 7.97
N ARG A 10 2.46 18.07 7.09
CA ARG A 10 2.86 18.52 5.75
C ARG A 10 3.90 19.64 5.78
N HIS A 11 3.80 20.56 6.73
CA HIS A 11 4.76 21.66 6.92
C HIS A 11 6.10 21.20 7.53
N PHE A 12 6.12 20.00 8.13
CA PHE A 12 7.34 19.43 8.72
C PHE A 12 8.11 18.52 7.74
N GLN A 13 7.68 18.45 6.48
CA GLN A 13 8.34 17.68 5.41
C GLN A 13 9.32 18.52 4.59
N GLY A 14 9.97 19.52 5.21
CA GLY A 14 11.00 20.33 4.56
C GLY A 14 10.48 21.38 3.56
N MET A 15 9.19 21.72 3.60
CA MET A 15 8.60 22.76 2.75
C MET A 15 7.84 23.78 3.61
N THR A 16 8.18 25.05 3.44
CA THR A 16 7.42 26.17 4.02
C THR A 16 6.37 26.62 3.01
N TYR A 17 5.12 26.73 3.48
CA TYR A 17 4.01 27.19 2.66
C TYR A 17 3.72 28.66 2.93
N THR A 18 3.46 29.39 1.87
CA THR A 18 2.97 30.77 1.87
C THR A 18 1.67 30.84 1.06
N PRO A 19 0.87 31.91 1.17
CA PRO A 19 -0.31 32.10 0.33
C PRO A 19 -0.02 32.09 -1.18
N GLN A 20 1.23 32.34 -1.59
CA GLN A 20 1.68 32.33 -2.98
C GLN A 20 2.21 30.96 -3.43
N THR A 21 2.26 29.96 -2.54
CA THR A 21 2.77 28.63 -2.88
C THR A 21 1.82 27.95 -3.86
N PRO A 22 2.32 27.50 -5.03
CA PRO A 22 1.48 26.81 -5.99
C PRO A 22 1.06 25.45 -5.44
N LEU A 23 -0.25 25.16 -5.52
CA LEU A 23 -0.86 23.90 -5.08
C LEU A 23 -1.17 23.02 -6.30
N ASN A 24 -0.11 22.64 -7.02
CA ASN A 24 -0.18 21.90 -8.27
C ASN A 24 0.64 20.59 -8.26
N ARG A 25 1.01 20.11 -7.07
CA ARG A 25 1.73 18.84 -6.90
C ARG A 25 0.73 17.70 -6.79
N LEU A 26 1.18 16.44 -6.98
CA LEU A 26 0.28 15.27 -6.89
C LEU A 26 -0.40 15.18 -5.52
N VAL A 27 0.32 15.52 -4.43
CA VAL A 27 -0.28 15.57 -3.08
C VAL A 27 -1.45 16.57 -2.99
N ASP A 28 -1.47 17.63 -3.79
CA ASP A 28 -2.58 18.61 -3.82
C ASP A 28 -3.82 18.06 -4.54
N ALA A 29 -3.64 17.04 -5.39
CA ALA A 29 -4.72 16.31 -6.04
C ALA A 29 -5.18 15.07 -5.24
N ALA A 30 -4.43 14.68 -4.19
CA ALA A 30 -4.74 13.49 -3.41
C ALA A 30 -5.91 13.78 -2.44
N PRO A 31 -6.95 12.92 -2.40
CA PRO A 31 -8.07 13.10 -1.48
C PRO A 31 -7.63 12.88 -0.03
N ALA A 32 -8.39 13.46 0.91
CA ALA A 32 -8.16 13.25 2.34
C ALA A 32 -8.29 11.77 2.74
N GLU A 33 -9.10 10.98 2.03
CA GLU A 33 -9.20 9.52 2.20
C GLU A 33 -9.10 8.82 0.84
N SER A 34 -8.35 7.73 0.80
CA SER A 34 -8.19 6.93 -0.41
C SER A 34 -9.22 5.81 -0.47
N GLU A 35 -10.24 5.97 -1.31
CA GLU A 35 -11.25 4.94 -1.55
C GLU A 35 -10.63 3.58 -1.95
N VAL A 36 -9.55 3.62 -2.73
CA VAL A 36 -8.79 2.40 -3.10
C VAL A 36 -8.19 1.72 -1.86
N ALA A 37 -7.64 2.48 -0.91
CA ALA A 37 -7.06 1.92 0.31
C ALA A 37 -8.16 1.40 1.27
N ARG A 38 -9.29 2.11 1.35
CA ARG A 38 -10.46 1.67 2.11
C ARG A 38 -11.02 0.34 1.59
N ARG A 39 -11.24 0.24 0.28
CA ARG A 39 -11.68 -1.01 -0.39
C ARG A 39 -10.69 -2.14 -0.20
N PHE A 40 -9.40 -1.85 -0.29
CA PHE A 40 -8.35 -2.82 -0.01
C PHE A 40 -8.44 -3.35 1.43
N GLY A 41 -8.65 -2.47 2.42
CA GLY A 41 -8.86 -2.88 3.81
C GLY A 41 -10.05 -3.82 3.98
N VAL A 42 -11.19 -3.50 3.35
CA VAL A 42 -12.39 -4.37 3.36
C VAL A 42 -12.08 -5.74 2.72
N LEU A 43 -11.34 -5.77 1.62
CA LEU A 43 -10.93 -7.03 0.98
C LEU A 43 -10.05 -7.87 1.90
N VAL A 44 -9.07 -7.25 2.57
CA VAL A 44 -8.22 -7.93 3.57
C VAL A 44 -9.07 -8.53 4.68
N ASP A 45 -9.96 -7.74 5.28
CA ASP A 45 -10.77 -8.19 6.40
C ASP A 45 -11.69 -9.36 5.99
N SER A 46 -12.22 -9.33 4.76
CA SER A 46 -13.04 -10.43 4.21
C SER A 46 -12.26 -11.74 3.99
N VAL A 47 -11.01 -11.64 3.54
CA VAL A 47 -10.12 -12.79 3.35
C VAL A 47 -9.74 -13.41 4.69
N LEU A 48 -9.42 -12.58 5.69
CA LEU A 48 -9.08 -13.06 7.04
C LEU A 48 -10.27 -13.72 7.74
N ALA A 49 -11.46 -13.15 7.65
CA ALA A 49 -12.68 -13.75 8.23
C ALA A 49 -12.99 -15.12 7.62
N SER A 50 -12.82 -15.26 6.30
CA SER A 50 -13.05 -16.52 5.60
C SER A 50 -11.98 -17.59 5.89
N ALA A 51 -10.77 -17.19 6.25
CA ALA A 51 -9.71 -18.12 6.62
C ALA A 51 -9.96 -18.79 7.98
N ALA A 52 -10.74 -18.18 8.87
CA ALA A 52 -11.01 -18.67 10.21
C ALA A 52 -12.12 -19.75 10.28
N THR A 53 -12.92 -19.94 9.24
CA THR A 53 -14.08 -20.86 9.24
C THR A 53 -13.99 -21.89 8.11
N PRO A 54 -13.71 -23.17 8.41
CA PRO A 54 -13.84 -24.27 7.44
C PRO A 54 -15.33 -24.66 7.26
N PRO A 55 -15.80 -25.03 6.06
CA PRO A 55 -15.11 -25.00 4.75
C PRO A 55 -15.08 -23.58 4.15
N ARG A 56 -14.07 -23.29 3.33
CA ARG A 56 -13.90 -21.98 2.67
C ARG A 56 -15.09 -21.68 1.73
N PRO A 57 -15.90 -20.63 1.97
CA PRO A 57 -17.06 -20.32 1.14
C PRO A 57 -16.65 -19.81 -0.26
N VAL A 58 -17.48 -19.99 -1.29
CA VAL A 58 -17.20 -19.54 -2.67
C VAL A 58 -16.85 -18.05 -2.76
N TYR A 59 -17.46 -17.22 -1.91
CA TYR A 59 -17.16 -15.79 -1.80
C TYR A 59 -15.70 -15.52 -1.38
N SER A 60 -15.10 -16.39 -0.56
CA SER A 60 -13.69 -16.24 -0.14
C SER A 60 -12.73 -16.43 -1.29
N VAL A 61 -13.03 -17.33 -2.22
CA VAL A 61 -12.22 -17.56 -3.43
C VAL A 61 -12.24 -16.33 -4.32
N ARG A 62 -13.42 -15.70 -4.50
CA ARG A 62 -13.57 -14.47 -5.28
C ARG A 62 -12.82 -13.30 -4.63
N GLN A 63 -12.97 -13.10 -3.33
CA GLN A 63 -12.30 -12.02 -2.59
C GLN A 63 -10.78 -12.17 -2.63
N LEU A 64 -10.29 -13.40 -2.47
CA LEU A 64 -8.87 -13.71 -2.57
C LEU A 64 -8.31 -13.46 -3.97
N ALA A 65 -9.06 -13.84 -5.02
CA ALA A 65 -8.68 -13.55 -6.40
C ALA A 65 -8.66 -12.04 -6.69
N ALA A 66 -9.65 -11.29 -6.20
CA ALA A 66 -9.71 -9.83 -6.36
C ALA A 66 -8.53 -9.15 -5.64
N LEU A 67 -8.21 -9.57 -4.42
CA LEU A 67 -7.08 -9.08 -3.65
C LEU A 67 -5.75 -9.38 -4.37
N ARG A 68 -5.56 -10.62 -4.85
CA ARG A 68 -4.39 -11.00 -5.63
C ARG A 68 -4.24 -10.17 -6.91
N ALA A 69 -5.33 -9.95 -7.64
CA ALA A 69 -5.31 -9.13 -8.86
C ALA A 69 -4.90 -7.67 -8.56
N GLN A 70 -5.42 -7.09 -7.47
CA GLN A 70 -5.04 -5.75 -7.03
C GLN A 70 -3.56 -5.64 -6.69
N LEU A 71 -3.00 -6.64 -5.99
CA LEU A 71 -1.58 -6.68 -5.62
C LEU A 71 -0.68 -6.85 -6.85
N LEU A 72 -1.05 -7.73 -7.80
CA LEU A 72 -0.31 -7.90 -9.05
C LEU A 72 -0.29 -6.60 -9.88
N LEU A 73 -1.42 -5.88 -9.93
CA LEU A 73 -1.48 -4.58 -10.59
C LEU A 73 -0.51 -3.59 -9.95
N TRP A 74 -0.46 -3.52 -8.62
CA TRP A 74 0.47 -2.63 -7.91
C TRP A 74 1.93 -3.01 -8.10
N GLN A 75 2.26 -4.29 -8.02
CA GLN A 75 3.62 -4.78 -8.24
C GLN A 75 4.13 -4.44 -9.64
N THR A 76 3.30 -4.67 -10.66
CA THR A 76 3.70 -4.48 -12.07
C THR A 76 3.67 -3.02 -12.53
N ASN A 77 2.89 -2.17 -11.86
CA ASN A 77 2.79 -0.75 -12.21
C ASN A 77 4.05 0.06 -11.86
N ASP A 78 4.88 -0.40 -10.93
CA ASP A 78 6.06 0.37 -10.53
C ASP A 78 7.00 0.63 -11.70
N ALA A 79 7.39 -0.39 -12.46
CA ALA A 79 8.25 -0.24 -13.64
C ALA A 79 7.70 0.76 -14.67
N ARG A 80 6.37 0.76 -14.87
CA ARG A 80 5.68 1.69 -15.78
C ARG A 80 5.73 3.11 -15.23
N LEU A 81 5.46 3.28 -13.95
CA LEU A 81 5.48 4.57 -13.29
C LEU A 81 6.90 5.15 -13.24
N GLN A 82 7.92 4.38 -12.87
CA GLN A 82 9.31 4.84 -12.85
C GLN A 82 9.74 5.40 -14.20
N THR A 83 9.37 4.73 -15.31
CA THR A 83 9.62 5.24 -16.67
C THR A 83 8.97 6.61 -16.90
N LEU A 84 7.71 6.79 -16.47
CA LEU A 84 7.00 8.07 -16.58
C LEU A 84 7.61 9.16 -15.70
N LEU A 85 8.12 8.81 -14.51
CA LEU A 85 8.75 9.75 -13.58
C LEU A 85 10.07 10.31 -14.12
N LEU A 86 10.83 9.52 -14.89
CA LEU A 86 12.02 10.00 -15.58
C LEU A 86 11.70 11.11 -16.60
N LEU A 87 10.53 11.04 -17.23
CA LEU A 87 10.07 12.03 -18.20
C LEU A 87 9.40 13.24 -17.55
N ASN A 88 9.04 13.16 -16.27
CA ASN A 88 8.26 14.19 -15.55
C ASN A 88 8.92 14.53 -14.20
N PRO A 89 9.91 15.45 -14.18
CA PRO A 89 10.66 15.79 -12.96
C PRO A 89 9.79 16.21 -11.78
N ALA A 90 8.67 16.90 -12.04
CA ALA A 90 7.71 17.33 -11.02
C ALA A 90 7.08 16.17 -10.23
N LEU A 91 7.11 14.94 -10.77
CA LEU A 91 6.54 13.76 -10.14
C LEU A 91 7.61 12.87 -9.46
N GLN A 92 8.91 13.16 -9.63
CA GLN A 92 9.97 12.26 -9.13
C GLN A 92 9.94 12.07 -7.61
N GLU A 93 9.48 13.06 -6.86
CA GLU A 93 9.33 12.97 -5.40
C GLU A 93 8.38 11.86 -4.93
N TYR A 94 7.49 11.36 -5.81
CA TYR A 94 6.57 10.25 -5.50
C TYR A 94 7.11 8.87 -5.89
N GLY A 95 8.23 8.82 -6.61
CA GLY A 95 8.88 7.57 -7.02
C GLY A 95 9.09 6.58 -5.88
N PRO A 96 9.58 7.02 -4.69
CA PRO A 96 9.72 6.13 -3.55
C PRO A 96 8.40 5.48 -3.10
N LEU A 97 7.24 6.14 -3.24
CA LEU A 97 5.95 5.55 -2.87
C LEU A 97 5.56 4.40 -3.79
N SER A 98 5.87 4.53 -5.09
CA SER A 98 5.64 3.48 -6.07
C SER A 98 6.46 2.23 -5.76
N THR A 99 7.76 2.41 -5.50
CA THR A 99 8.67 1.31 -5.15
C THR A 99 8.25 0.62 -3.84
N LYS A 100 7.89 1.42 -2.82
CA LYS A 100 7.36 0.90 -1.54
C LYS A 100 6.07 0.11 -1.74
N LEU A 101 5.15 0.61 -2.57
CA LEU A 101 3.89 -0.07 -2.88
C LEU A 101 4.13 -1.42 -3.57
N ALA A 102 5.05 -1.48 -4.53
CA ALA A 102 5.39 -2.74 -5.20
C ALA A 102 6.04 -3.75 -4.25
N ALA A 103 6.92 -3.30 -3.35
CA ALA A 103 7.52 -4.15 -2.34
C ALA A 103 6.47 -4.72 -1.36
N VAL A 104 5.55 -3.88 -0.87
CA VAL A 104 4.42 -4.34 -0.05
C VAL A 104 3.54 -5.31 -0.84
N ALA A 105 3.27 -5.03 -2.11
CA ALA A 105 2.43 -5.89 -2.94
C ALA A 105 3.04 -7.28 -3.12
N GLN A 106 4.35 -7.36 -3.40
CA GLN A 106 5.09 -8.62 -3.50
C GLN A 106 5.02 -9.43 -2.20
N MET A 107 5.35 -8.79 -1.07
CA MET A 107 5.31 -9.43 0.25
C MET A 107 3.89 -9.95 0.58
N LEU A 108 2.84 -9.19 0.24
CA LEU A 108 1.47 -9.65 0.46
C LEU A 108 1.06 -10.79 -0.47
N LEU A 109 1.57 -10.85 -1.71
CA LEU A 109 1.34 -11.99 -2.59
C LEU A 109 1.93 -13.28 -2.01
N GLU A 110 3.12 -13.22 -1.41
CA GLU A 110 3.70 -14.33 -0.65
C GLU A 110 2.80 -14.73 0.52
N ARG A 111 2.28 -13.74 1.27
CA ARG A 111 1.34 -14.00 2.37
C ARG A 111 0.07 -14.69 1.89
N LEU A 112 -0.50 -14.28 0.75
CA LEU A 112 -1.66 -14.95 0.17
C LEU A 112 -1.36 -16.41 -0.19
N ASN A 113 -0.17 -16.70 -0.70
CA ASN A 113 0.24 -18.07 -0.99
C ASN A 113 0.33 -18.92 0.29
N GLN A 114 0.94 -18.39 1.36
CA GLN A 114 1.00 -19.05 2.66
C GLN A 114 -0.40 -19.35 3.23
N LEU A 115 -1.31 -18.37 3.15
CA LEU A 115 -2.71 -18.56 3.58
C LEU A 115 -3.41 -19.63 2.75
N GLN A 116 -3.18 -19.68 1.43
CA GLN A 116 -3.78 -20.69 0.56
C GLN A 116 -3.31 -22.10 0.91
N THR A 117 -2.02 -22.28 1.17
CA THR A 117 -1.40 -23.57 1.49
C THR A 117 -1.47 -23.95 2.97
N GLY A 118 -2.06 -23.11 3.82
CA GLY A 118 -2.15 -23.35 5.26
C GLY A 118 -0.81 -23.22 5.99
N GLN A 119 0.18 -22.59 5.37
CA GLN A 119 1.50 -22.38 5.96
C GLN A 119 1.47 -21.21 6.95
N THR A 120 2.02 -21.47 8.14
CA THR A 120 2.28 -20.41 9.12
C THR A 120 3.58 -19.69 8.76
N PRO A 121 3.61 -18.34 8.77
CA PRO A 121 4.85 -17.62 8.47
C PRO A 121 5.94 -17.91 9.51
N SER A 122 7.18 -18.02 9.05
CA SER A 122 8.33 -18.11 9.97
C SER A 122 8.58 -16.76 10.66
N ALA A 123 9.24 -16.80 11.83
CA ALA A 123 9.63 -15.57 12.54
C ALA A 123 10.53 -14.67 11.69
N ALA A 124 11.45 -15.26 10.89
CA ALA A 124 12.30 -14.52 9.97
C ALA A 124 11.49 -13.80 8.87
N TRP A 125 10.48 -14.48 8.30
CA TRP A 125 9.61 -13.85 7.31
C TRP A 125 8.79 -12.71 7.93
N LEU A 126 8.26 -12.88 9.15
CA LEU A 126 7.54 -11.81 9.86
C LEU A 126 8.41 -10.59 10.15
N ALA A 127 9.70 -10.80 10.51
CA ALA A 127 10.65 -9.71 10.70
C ALA A 127 10.90 -8.95 9.39
N GLY A 128 11.09 -9.65 8.27
CA GLY A 128 11.22 -9.04 6.95
C GLY A 128 9.96 -8.28 6.52
N ALA A 129 8.78 -8.83 6.81
CA ALA A 129 7.50 -8.18 6.53
C ALA A 129 7.30 -6.91 7.37
N ARG A 130 7.67 -6.95 8.66
CA ARG A 130 7.67 -5.78 9.55
C ARG A 130 8.56 -4.68 8.98
N ALA A 131 9.81 -5.00 8.63
CA ALA A 131 10.75 -4.04 8.06
C ALA A 131 10.23 -3.40 6.76
N THR A 132 9.65 -4.21 5.85
CA THR A 132 9.03 -3.73 4.61
C THR A 132 7.90 -2.73 4.89
N LEU A 133 7.04 -3.04 5.86
CA LEU A 133 5.90 -2.19 6.23
C LEU A 133 6.32 -0.93 6.98
N ASP A 134 7.39 -0.99 7.76
CA ASP A 134 7.95 0.17 8.46
C ASP A 134 8.56 1.16 7.45
N VAL A 135 9.28 0.65 6.44
CA VAL A 135 9.78 1.48 5.31
C VAL A 135 8.62 2.07 4.49
N ALA A 136 7.57 1.28 4.24
CA ALA A 136 6.39 1.73 3.49
C ALA A 136 5.57 2.81 4.22
N GLN A 137 5.67 2.88 5.55
CA GLN A 137 5.00 3.90 6.37
C GLN A 137 5.61 5.30 6.16
N ALA A 138 6.88 5.39 5.78
CA ALA A 138 7.54 6.67 5.59
C ALA A 138 6.95 7.42 4.38
N PRO A 139 6.58 8.70 4.52
CA PRO A 139 6.03 9.50 3.43
C PRO A 139 7.08 9.82 2.37
N ALA A 140 6.63 10.28 1.20
CA ALA A 140 7.45 10.91 0.18
C ALA A 140 6.59 11.87 -0.66
N GLY A 141 7.17 12.99 -1.10
CA GLY A 141 6.40 14.05 -1.77
C GLY A 141 5.23 14.59 -0.93
N GLN A 142 5.31 14.47 0.40
CA GLN A 142 4.24 14.76 1.37
C GLN A 142 2.97 13.91 1.24
N ALA A 143 3.05 12.78 0.53
CA ALA A 143 2.01 11.77 0.50
C ALA A 143 2.48 10.49 1.21
N GLU A 144 1.53 9.69 1.65
CA GLU A 144 1.76 8.42 2.34
C GLU A 144 0.92 7.28 1.74
N LEU A 145 1.35 6.04 1.97
CA LEU A 145 0.63 4.85 1.56
C LEU A 145 -0.45 4.50 2.59
N ALA A 146 -1.70 4.74 2.26
CA ALA A 146 -2.84 4.45 3.15
C ALA A 146 -3.17 2.95 3.30
N ILE A 147 -2.37 2.07 2.69
CA ILE A 147 -2.57 0.61 2.69
C ILE A 147 -1.74 -0.12 3.76
N VAL A 148 -0.83 0.59 4.47
CA VAL A 148 0.09 -0.06 5.42
C VAL A 148 -0.65 -0.72 6.59
N ARG A 149 -1.67 -0.05 7.15
CA ARG A 149 -2.47 -0.61 8.26
C ARG A 149 -3.20 -1.90 7.87
N PRO A 150 -3.98 -1.97 6.78
CA PRO A 150 -4.57 -3.24 6.35
C PRO A 150 -3.53 -4.27 5.93
N ALA A 151 -2.38 -3.87 5.36
CA ALA A 151 -1.30 -4.81 5.07
C ALA A 151 -0.74 -5.48 6.33
N ARG A 152 -0.51 -4.73 7.43
CA ARG A 152 -0.11 -5.30 8.73
C ARG A 152 -1.10 -6.35 9.23
N ARG A 153 -2.41 -6.07 9.15
CA ARG A 153 -3.45 -7.04 9.53
C ARG A 153 -3.35 -8.34 8.74
N LEU A 154 -3.16 -8.27 7.42
CA LEU A 154 -3.05 -9.46 6.56
C LEU A 154 -1.82 -10.32 6.91
N VAL A 155 -0.71 -9.66 7.28
CA VAL A 155 0.52 -10.33 7.73
C VAL A 155 0.34 -10.95 9.13
N GLY A 156 -0.48 -10.34 9.99
CA GLY A 156 -0.64 -10.71 11.40
C GLY A 156 0.25 -9.88 12.34
N LEU A 157 0.42 -8.60 12.01
CA LEU A 157 1.34 -7.64 12.64
C LEU A 157 0.64 -6.39 13.20
#